data_AF-A0AAW6XMW8-F1
#
_entry.id   AF-A0AAW6XMW8-F1
#
_cell.length_a   1.000
_cell.length_b   1.000
_cell.length_c   1.000
_cell.angle_alpha   90.00
_cell.angle_beta   90.00
_cell.angle_gamma   90.00
#
_symmetry.space_group_name_H-M   'P 1'
#
loop_
_entity.id
_entity.type
_entity.pdbx_description
1 polymer ?
#
loop_
_entity_poly.entity_id
_entity_poly.type
_entity_poly.pdbx_seq_one_letter_code
_entity_poly.pdbx_strand_id
1 'polypeptide(L)'
;DEIRHHSLIKRIKEIFFELKDRYTAPGYRTITDHLHSEGFIINQKTVYRLMRKLNLIGYRMKRRRRYNSFEGEIEGRIKPNLIKRNFFAIRPNMKWYTDITEFNLRGQKLYLSP
;
A
#
# COMPACT_ATOMS: atom_id res chain seq x y z
N ASP A 1 -32.89 14.94 6.81
CA ASP A 1 -31.42 14.95 6.79
C ASP A 1 -30.76 15.82 5.74
N GLU A 2 -31.15 15.79 4.46
CA GLU A 2 -30.45 16.57 3.41
C GLU A 2 -30.64 18.09 3.51
N ILE A 3 -31.81 18.53 3.99
CA ILE A 3 -32.13 19.96 4.17
C ILE A 3 -31.17 20.62 5.17
N ARG A 4 -30.81 19.92 6.26
CA ARG A 4 -29.89 20.42 7.30
C ARG A 4 -28.46 20.63 6.81
N HIS A 5 -28.06 19.94 5.75
CA HIS A 5 -26.70 19.97 5.22
C HIS A 5 -26.61 20.63 3.84
N HIS A 6 -27.66 21.34 3.39
CA HIS A 6 -27.66 21.93 2.06
C HIS A 6 -26.50 22.91 1.84
N SER A 7 -26.25 23.81 2.80
CA SER A 7 -25.13 24.76 2.76
C SER A 7 -23.77 24.07 2.74
N LEU A 8 -23.61 23.05 3.58
CA LEU A 8 -22.41 22.24 3.68
C LEU A 8 -22.14 21.44 2.39
N ILE A 9 -23.17 20.82 1.80
CA ILE A 9 -23.07 20.07 0.55
C ILE A 9 -22.60 20.99 -0.59
N LYS A 10 -23.15 22.20 -0.64
CA LYS A 10 -22.75 23.21 -1.62
C LYS A 10 -21.27 23.55 -1.44
N ARG A 11 -20.84 23.85 -0.21
CA ARG A 11 -19.44 24.20 0.07
C ARG A 11 -18.46 23.05 -0.20
N ILE A 12 -18.84 21.80 0.13
CA ILE A 12 -18.03 20.61 -0.20
C ILE A 12 -17.81 20.50 -1.72
N LYS A 13 -18.83 20.78 -2.54
CA LYS A 13 -18.68 20.76 -4.00
C LYS A 13 -17.74 21.86 -4.49
N GLU A 14 -17.93 23.08 -3.99
CA GLU A 14 -17.07 24.23 -4.35
C GLU A 14 -15.60 23.94 -4.05
N ILE A 15 -15.28 23.55 -2.81
CA ILE A 15 -13.91 23.19 -2.39
C ILE A 15 -13.37 22.04 -3.24
N PHE A 16 -14.19 21.01 -3.52
CA PHE A 16 -13.76 19.88 -4.34
C PHE A 16 -13.32 20.33 -5.74
N PHE A 17 -14.09 21.20 -6.40
CA PHE A 17 -13.77 21.69 -7.74
C PHE A 17 -12.63 22.71 -7.73
N GLU A 18 -12.57 23.63 -6.76
CA GLU A 18 -11.46 24.57 -6.57
C GLU A 18 -10.11 23.84 -6.41
N LEU A 19 -10.11 22.72 -5.71
CA LEU A 19 -8.93 21.90 -5.47
C LEU A 19 -8.64 20.89 -6.58
N LYS A 20 -9.63 20.56 -7.43
CA LYS A 20 -9.47 19.56 -8.51
C LYS A 20 -8.41 19.98 -9.53
N ASP A 21 -8.25 21.29 -9.74
CA ASP A 21 -7.24 21.82 -10.65
C ASP A 21 -5.82 21.77 -10.07
N ARG A 22 -5.69 21.76 -8.73
CA ARG A 22 -4.41 21.63 -8.02
C ARG A 22 -4.04 20.18 -7.65
N TYR A 23 -5.05 19.38 -7.34
CA TYR A 23 -4.93 17.98 -6.93
C TYR A 23 -5.82 17.14 -7.84
N THR A 24 -5.27 16.12 -8.50
CA THR A 24 -6.00 15.29 -9.48
C THR A 24 -7.36 14.77 -8.96
N ALA A 25 -7.51 14.52 -7.65
CA ALA A 25 -8.80 14.45 -6.96
C ALA A 25 -8.65 14.55 -5.42
N PRO A 26 -9.15 15.61 -4.75
CA PRO A 26 -9.03 15.79 -3.30
C PRO A 26 -9.91 14.80 -2.50
N GLY A 27 -9.37 14.31 -1.38
CA GLY A 27 -10.06 13.38 -0.48
C GLY A 27 -10.86 14.08 0.62
N TYR A 28 -11.70 13.32 1.33
CA TYR A 28 -12.52 13.87 2.42
C TYR A 28 -11.72 14.49 3.56
N ARG A 29 -10.47 14.05 3.77
CA ARG A 29 -9.58 14.64 4.78
C ARG A 29 -9.22 16.07 4.39
N THR A 30 -8.69 16.25 3.19
CA THR A 30 -8.36 17.57 2.61
C THR A 30 -9.56 18.52 2.64
N ILE A 31 -10.75 18.04 2.27
CA ILE A 31 -11.95 18.89 2.30
C ILE A 31 -12.35 19.22 3.73
N THR A 32 -12.21 18.29 4.67
CA THR A 32 -12.51 18.60 6.08
C THR A 32 -11.54 19.63 6.65
N ASP A 33 -10.25 19.54 6.31
CA ASP A 33 -9.24 20.50 6.76
C ASP A 33 -9.54 21.91 6.21
N HIS A 34 -9.96 22.02 4.94
CA HIS A 34 -10.44 23.28 4.36
C HIS A 34 -11.69 23.81 5.08
N LEU A 35 -12.68 22.96 5.33
CA LEU A 35 -13.88 23.36 6.07
C LEU A 35 -13.53 23.82 7.49
N HIS A 36 -12.58 23.17 8.16
CA HIS A 36 -12.10 23.61 9.48
C HIS A 36 -11.38 24.95 9.42
N SER A 37 -10.59 25.19 8.38
CA SER A 37 -9.94 26.50 8.16
C SER A 37 -10.93 27.64 7.94
N GLU A 38 -12.12 27.33 7.41
CA GLU A 38 -13.25 28.25 7.24
C GLU A 38 -14.15 28.37 8.48
N GLY A 39 -13.81 27.67 9.58
CA GLY A 39 -14.54 27.73 10.85
C GLY A 39 -15.69 26.73 11.01
N PHE A 40 -15.88 25.79 10.09
CA PHE A 40 -16.89 24.75 10.24
C PHE A 40 -16.49 23.73 11.32
N ILE A 41 -17.33 23.54 12.34
CA ILE A 41 -17.14 22.49 13.36
C ILE A 41 -17.88 21.24 12.88
N ILE A 42 -17.19 20.41 12.10
CA ILE A 42 -17.78 19.18 11.53
C ILE A 42 -16.87 17.97 11.63
N ASN A 43 -17.47 16.79 11.82
CA ASN A 43 -16.74 15.53 11.85
C ASN A 43 -16.32 15.10 10.43
N GLN A 44 -15.10 14.59 10.29
CA GLN A 44 -14.61 14.00 9.04
C GLN A 44 -15.51 12.87 8.52
N LYS A 45 -16.15 12.09 9.40
CA LYS A 45 -17.08 11.00 9.01
C LYS A 45 -18.33 11.54 8.31
N THR A 46 -18.83 12.70 8.75
CA THR A 46 -19.99 13.34 8.11
C THR A 46 -19.64 13.85 6.71
N VAL A 47 -18.47 14.47 6.56
CA VAL A 47 -17.95 14.90 5.24
C VAL A 47 -17.76 13.69 4.32
N TYR A 48 -17.14 12.62 4.81
CA TYR A 48 -16.98 11.37 4.06
C TYR A 48 -18.32 10.80 3.58
N ARG A 49 -19.34 10.73 4.45
CA ARG A 49 -20.68 10.24 4.10
C ARG A 49 -21.34 11.09 3.02
N LEU A 50 -21.23 12.42 3.12
CA LEU A 50 -21.80 13.35 2.14
C LEU A 50 -21.09 13.25 0.80
N MET A 51 -19.76 13.24 0.78
CA MET A 51 -18.98 13.05 -0.45
C MET A 51 -19.30 11.74 -1.15
N ARG A 52 -19.47 10.65 -0.38
CA ARG A 52 -19.90 9.34 -0.91
C ARG A 52 -21.28 9.40 -1.57
N LYS A 53 -22.26 10.09 -0.96
CA LYS A 53 -23.59 10.31 -1.55
C LYS A 53 -23.52 11.11 -2.85
N LEU A 54 -22.59 12.06 -2.93
CA LEU A 54 -22.39 12.94 -4.09
C LEU A 54 -21.47 12.36 -5.17
N ASN A 55 -20.99 11.12 -5.00
CA ASN A 55 -19.98 10.51 -5.87
C ASN A 55 -18.69 11.34 -6.04
N LEU A 56 -18.34 12.14 -5.05
CA LEU A 56 -17.07 12.88 -4.99
C LEU A 56 -15.99 11.97 -4.40
N ILE A 57 -15.28 11.27 -5.28
CA ILE A 57 -14.26 10.28 -4.89
C ILE A 57 -12.88 10.91 -4.99
N GLY A 58 -12.20 11.03 -3.85
CA GLY A 58 -10.80 11.45 -3.82
C GLY A 58 -9.84 10.35 -4.29
N TYR A 59 -8.70 10.74 -4.84
CA TYR A 59 -7.66 9.80 -5.24
C TYR A 59 -7.04 9.13 -4.01
N ARG A 60 -7.00 7.79 -4.01
CA ARG A 60 -6.30 7.00 -2.98
C ARG A 60 -5.00 6.49 -3.56
N MET A 61 -3.87 7.01 -3.09
CA MET A 61 -2.56 6.44 -3.41
C MET A 61 -2.50 5.02 -2.84
N LYS A 62 -2.48 4.00 -3.71
CA LYS A 62 -2.27 2.62 -3.29
C LYS A 62 -0.84 2.52 -2.76
N ARG A 63 -0.66 2.09 -1.51
CA ARG A 63 0.67 1.76 -0.99
C ARG A 63 1.27 0.68 -1.90
N ARG A 64 2.49 0.91 -2.39
CA ARG A 64 3.23 -0.12 -3.14
C ARG A 64 3.34 -1.37 -2.26
N ARG A 65 3.00 -2.53 -2.82
CA ARG A 65 3.16 -3.82 -2.15
C ARG A 65 4.64 -4.00 -1.81
N ARG A 66 4.94 -4.46 -0.59
CA ARG A 66 6.32 -4.86 -0.24
C ARG A 66 6.74 -6.03 -1.13
N TYR A 67 8.02 -6.06 -1.53
CA TYR A 67 8.57 -7.16 -2.33
C TYR A 67 8.30 -8.50 -1.64
N ASN A 68 7.87 -9.49 -2.41
CA ASN A 68 7.73 -10.87 -1.97
C ASN A 68 8.32 -11.77 -3.07
N SER A 69 9.46 -12.41 -2.78
CA SER A 69 10.09 -13.37 -3.69
C SER A 69 9.44 -14.75 -3.64
N PHE A 70 8.59 -15.02 -2.64
CA PHE A 70 7.92 -16.30 -2.50
C PHE A 70 6.73 -16.38 -3.47
N GLU A 71 6.90 -17.18 -4.52
CA GLU A 71 5.88 -17.46 -5.54
C GLU A 71 4.88 -18.56 -5.13
N GLY A 72 5.02 -19.13 -3.93
CA GLY A 72 4.24 -20.28 -3.45
C GLY A 72 5.04 -21.57 -3.41
N GLU A 73 4.41 -22.67 -3.01
CA GLU A 73 4.99 -24.01 -3.16
C GLU A 73 4.96 -24.40 -4.63
N ILE A 74 6.09 -24.23 -5.32
CA ILE A 74 6.23 -24.65 -6.71
C ILE A 74 6.47 -26.16 -6.71
N GLU A 75 5.43 -26.93 -7.00
CA GLU A 75 5.51 -28.38 -7.13
C GLU A 75 6.62 -28.78 -8.13
N GLY A 76 7.39 -29.82 -7.80
CA GLY A 76 8.42 -30.37 -8.67
C GLY A 76 9.78 -29.65 -8.68
N ARG A 77 9.93 -28.48 -8.04
CA ARG A 77 11.22 -27.77 -7.93
C ARG A 77 11.88 -27.82 -6.54
N ILE A 78 11.12 -28.19 -5.50
CA ILE A 78 11.60 -28.20 -4.13
C ILE A 78 12.37 -29.50 -3.85
N LYS A 79 13.70 -29.41 -3.76
CA LYS A 79 14.53 -30.52 -3.29
C LYS A 79 14.37 -30.70 -1.77
N PRO A 80 14.40 -31.94 -1.26
CA PRO A 80 14.28 -32.19 0.18
C PRO A 80 15.44 -31.51 0.93
N ASN A 81 15.12 -30.84 2.04
CA ASN A 81 16.13 -30.29 2.94
C ASN A 81 16.80 -31.44 3.72
N LEU A 82 17.90 -31.95 3.19
CA LEU A 82 18.66 -33.06 3.77
C LEU A 82 19.32 -32.70 5.11
N ILE A 83 19.65 -31.43 5.32
CA ILE A 83 20.40 -30.96 6.49
C ILE A 83 19.48 -30.76 7.70
N LYS A 84 18.24 -30.31 7.49
CA LYS A 84 17.28 -29.98 8.58
C LYS A 84 17.89 -29.11 9.69
N ARG A 85 18.78 -28.18 9.31
CA ARG A 85 19.59 -27.32 10.21
C ARG A 85 20.52 -28.08 11.19
N ASN A 86 20.84 -29.34 10.91
CA ASN A 86 21.87 -30.09 11.64
C ASN A 86 23.24 -29.88 10.97
N PHE A 87 24.00 -28.91 11.48
CA PHE A 87 25.34 -28.58 10.98
C PHE A 87 26.46 -29.39 11.64
N PHE A 88 26.16 -30.18 12.67
CA PHE A 88 27.17 -30.98 13.36
C PHE A 88 27.69 -32.12 12.47
N ALA A 89 29.01 -32.33 12.44
CA ALA A 89 29.66 -33.41 11.74
C ALA A 89 30.75 -34.03 12.62
N ILE A 90 30.86 -35.37 12.60
CA ILE A 90 31.81 -36.13 13.43
C ILE A 90 33.24 -35.98 12.89
N ARG A 91 33.40 -35.82 11.57
CA ARG A 91 34.69 -35.64 10.88
C ARG A 91 34.56 -34.51 9.84
N PRO A 92 35.67 -33.86 9.45
CA PRO A 92 35.68 -32.95 8.32
C PRO A 92 35.13 -33.58 7.04
N ASN A 93 34.66 -32.76 6.11
CA ASN A 93 34.18 -33.16 4.78
C ASN A 93 32.96 -34.10 4.74
N MET A 94 32.23 -34.27 5.85
CA MET A 94 30.99 -35.06 5.86
C MET A 94 29.74 -34.26 5.44
N LYS A 95 29.77 -32.94 5.61
CA LYS A 95 28.69 -32.02 5.26
C LYS A 95 29.29 -30.80 4.57
N TRP A 96 28.86 -30.56 3.34
CA TRP A 96 29.25 -29.40 2.55
C TRP A 96 27.99 -28.60 2.28
N TYR A 97 28.06 -27.30 2.52
CA TYR A 97 26.98 -26.37 2.23
C TYR A 97 27.58 -25.11 1.66
N THR A 98 26.91 -24.55 0.67
CA THR A 98 27.23 -23.25 0.09
C THR A 98 25.99 -22.39 0.19
N ASP A 99 26.19 -21.11 0.54
CA ASP A 99 25.11 -20.13 0.51
C ASP A 99 25.01 -19.56 -0.91
N ILE A 100 23.80 -19.55 -1.45
CA ILE A 100 23.50 -18.90 -2.72
C ILE A 100 23.10 -17.46 -2.46
N THR A 101 23.79 -16.52 -3.09
CA THR A 101 23.47 -15.09 -3.01
C THR A 101 22.75 -14.64 -4.29
N GLU A 102 21.50 -14.20 -4.17
CA GLU A 102 20.78 -13.53 -5.26
C GLU A 102 21.19 -12.06 -5.33
N PHE A 103 21.50 -11.56 -6.53
CA PHE A 103 21.72 -10.14 -6.80
C PHE A 103 21.08 -9.75 -8.14
N ASN A 104 20.67 -8.50 -8.24
CA ASN A 104 20.02 -7.98 -9.44
C ASN A 104 21.01 -7.25 -10.33
N LEU A 105 21.11 -7.63 -11.59
CA LEU A 105 21.88 -6.91 -12.59
C LEU A 105 20.96 -6.52 -13.76
N ARG A 106 20.74 -5.21 -13.93
CA ARG A 106 19.94 -4.65 -15.04
C ARG A 106 18.53 -5.25 -15.15
N GLY A 107 17.87 -5.52 -14.02
CA GLY A 107 16.53 -6.08 -13.98
C GLY A 107 16.47 -7.61 -14.10
N GLN A 108 17.61 -8.28 -14.28
CA GLN A 108 17.71 -9.73 -14.28
C GLN A 108 18.18 -10.24 -12.91
N LYS A 109 17.59 -11.35 -12.46
CA LYS A 109 18.02 -12.04 -11.25
C LYS A 109 19.19 -12.95 -11.58
N LEU A 110 20.31 -12.76 -10.89
CA LEU A 110 21.51 -13.59 -10.98
C LEU A 110 21.80 -14.22 -9.62
N TYR A 111 22.47 -15.36 -9.64
CA TYR A 111 22.79 -16.15 -8.44
C TYR A 111 24.28 -16.46 -8.41
N LEU A 112 24.93 -16.26 -7.26
CA LEU A 112 26.32 -16.63 -7.00
C LEU A 112 26.36 -17.72 -5.93
N SER A 113 27.12 -18.78 -6.20
CA SER A 113 27.58 -19.76 -5.20
C SER A 113 29.11 -19.82 -5.30
N PRO A 114 29.84 -19.64 -4.19
CA PRO A 114 31.25 -20.01 -4.11
C PRO A 114 31.47 -21.51 -4.31
#